data_AF-A0AAJ7VAC1-F1
#
_entry.id   AF-A0AAJ7VAC1-F1
#
_cell.length_a   1.000
_cell.length_b   1.000
_cell.length_c   1.000
_cell.angle_alpha   90.00
_cell.angle_beta   90.00
_cell.angle_gamma   90.00
#
_symmetry.space_group_name_H-M   'P 1'
#
loop_
_entity.id
_entity.type
_entity.pdbx_description
1 polymer ?
#
loop_
_entity_poly.entity_id
_entity_poly.type
_entity_poly.pdbx_seq_one_letter_code
_entity_poly.pdbx_strand_id
1 'polypeptide(L)'
;MAPVTQTGPEDKPGPVDSNKQRRLAVEKARRDRISCSIEQLRTLLDPERSGAPRLERVDVLELAVGLLRQRAVAPRVAPSYSRGFSQCLQETLRHLSLHAPLRPAEREEIKRFYVRQRAALQRHVSGEQRRRTAARKRSGSRSAARCHGALWRPW
;
A
#
# COMPACT_ATOMS: atom_id res chain seq x y z
N MET A 1 -10.35 51.18 -60.02
CA MET A 1 -11.05 50.04 -59.39
C MET A 1 -10.14 49.46 -58.32
N ALA A 2 -10.36 49.79 -57.05
CA ALA A 2 -9.60 49.23 -55.92
C ALA A 2 -10.43 48.09 -55.30
N PRO A 3 -9.85 46.94 -54.93
CA PRO A 3 -10.60 45.88 -54.27
C PRO A 3 -10.73 46.20 -52.77
N VAL A 4 -11.97 46.22 -52.29
CA VAL A 4 -12.32 46.26 -50.87
C VAL A 4 -12.15 44.84 -50.33
N THR A 5 -11.14 44.63 -49.48
CA THR A 5 -11.01 43.43 -48.66
C THR A 5 -12.03 43.50 -47.53
N GLN A 6 -13.12 42.74 -47.67
CA GLN A 6 -14.03 42.46 -46.57
C GLN A 6 -13.31 41.60 -45.52
N THR A 7 -12.97 42.21 -44.39
CA THR A 7 -12.62 41.49 -43.16
C THR A 7 -13.89 40.85 -42.61
N GLY A 8 -13.94 39.52 -42.58
CA GLY A 8 -15.03 38.75 -42.01
C GLY A 8 -15.18 38.98 -40.49
N PRO A 9 -16.35 38.69 -39.91
CA PRO A 9 -16.64 39.00 -38.52
C PRO A 9 -15.78 38.13 -37.60
N GLU A 10 -15.02 38.78 -36.73
CA GLU A 10 -14.36 38.13 -35.60
C GLU A 10 -15.43 37.52 -34.68
N ASP A 11 -15.54 36.19 -34.74
CA ASP A 11 -16.41 35.41 -33.87
C ASP A 11 -15.78 35.34 -32.46
N LYS A 12 -15.91 36.43 -31.71
CA LYS A 12 -15.52 36.49 -30.29
C LYS A 12 -16.54 35.68 -29.47
N PRO A 13 -16.17 34.52 -28.90
CA PRO A 13 -17.10 33.74 -28.11
C PRO A 13 -17.59 34.56 -26.90
N GLY A 14 -18.90 34.59 -26.70
CA GLY A 14 -19.53 35.36 -25.63
C GLY A 14 -19.05 34.94 -24.23
N PRO A 15 -19.20 35.80 -23.21
CA PRO A 15 -18.70 35.57 -21.84
C PRO A 15 -19.25 34.30 -21.15
N VAL A 16 -20.35 33.72 -21.66
CA VAL A 16 -20.92 32.47 -21.13
C VAL A 16 -20.18 31.25 -21.70
N ASP A 17 -19.76 31.31 -22.97
CA ASP A 17 -19.04 30.23 -23.63
C ASP A 17 -17.59 30.16 -23.19
N SER A 18 -16.95 31.30 -22.91
CA SER A 18 -15.63 31.35 -22.28
C SER A 18 -15.64 30.76 -20.86
N ASN A 19 -16.72 30.97 -20.10
CA ASN A 19 -16.90 30.35 -18.79
C ASN A 19 -17.12 28.83 -18.87
N LYS A 20 -17.89 28.35 -19.86
CA LYS A 20 -18.03 26.90 -20.12
C LYS A 20 -16.71 26.27 -20.54
N GLN A 21 -15.96 26.89 -21.44
CA GLN A 21 -14.64 26.43 -21.87
C GLN A 21 -13.67 26.32 -20.70
N ARG A 22 -13.66 27.32 -19.80
CA ARG A 22 -12.85 27.29 -18.57
C ARG A 22 -13.26 26.15 -17.65
N ARG A 23 -14.56 25.90 -17.45
CA ARG A 23 -15.05 24.76 -16.65
C ARG A 23 -14.64 23.41 -17.26
N LEU A 24 -14.77 23.26 -18.58
CA LEU A 24 -14.35 22.05 -19.30
C LEU A 24 -12.85 21.79 -19.18
N ALA A 25 -12.02 22.85 -19.29
CA ALA A 25 -10.58 22.73 -19.14
C ALA A 25 -10.17 22.29 -17.72
N VAL A 26 -10.80 22.85 -16.68
CA VAL A 26 -10.54 22.46 -15.28
C VAL A 26 -10.94 21.01 -15.02
N GLU A 27 -12.11 20.59 -15.49
CA GLU A 27 -12.57 19.21 -15.31
C GLU A 27 -11.72 18.21 -16.10
N LYS A 28 -11.26 18.57 -17.30
CA LYS A 28 -10.27 17.77 -18.04
C LYS A 28 -8.98 17.60 -17.24
N ALA A 29 -8.39 18.69 -16.75
CA ALA A 29 -7.17 18.64 -15.94
C ALA A 29 -7.35 17.78 -14.67
N ARG A 30 -8.53 17.82 -14.04
CA ARG A 30 -8.85 16.96 -12.90
C ARG A 30 -8.91 15.48 -13.30
N ARG A 31 -9.59 15.15 -14.40
CA ARG A 31 -9.67 13.78 -14.93
C ARG A 31 -8.30 13.23 -15.31
N ASP A 32 -7.46 14.07 -15.89
CA ASP A 32 -6.09 13.72 -16.26
C ASP A 32 -5.27 13.42 -15.00
N ARG A 33 -5.35 14.25 -13.97
CA ARG A 33 -4.69 13.99 -12.66
C ARG A 33 -5.12 12.66 -12.05
N ILE A 34 -6.42 12.36 -12.07
CA ILE A 34 -6.95 11.08 -11.56
C ILE A 34 -6.46 9.90 -12.40
N SER A 35 -6.40 10.06 -13.72
CA SER A 35 -5.95 8.99 -14.62
C SER A 35 -4.46 8.74 -14.43
N CYS A 36 -3.64 9.79 -14.36
CA CYS A 36 -2.21 9.68 -14.08
C CYS A 36 -1.93 8.99 -12.74
N SER A 37 -2.63 9.36 -11.66
CA SER A 37 -2.40 8.73 -10.35
C SER A 37 -2.82 7.26 -10.31
N ILE A 38 -3.83 6.84 -11.08
CA ILE A 38 -4.22 5.43 -11.21
C ILE A 38 -3.16 4.65 -12.00
N GLU A 39 -2.57 5.22 -13.06
CA GLU A 39 -1.45 4.57 -13.77
C GLU A 39 -0.20 4.47 -12.89
N GLN A 40 0.11 5.50 -12.09
CA GLN A 40 1.20 5.43 -11.10
C GLN A 40 0.93 4.35 -10.05
N LEU A 41 -0.32 4.19 -9.62
CA LEU A 41 -0.68 3.14 -8.69
C LEU A 41 -0.53 1.75 -9.31
N ARG A 42 -0.86 1.57 -10.59
CA ARG A 42 -0.60 0.33 -11.33
C ARG A 42 0.87 -0.07 -11.30
N THR A 43 1.78 0.85 -11.63
CA THR A 43 3.22 0.54 -11.66
C THR A 43 3.78 0.18 -10.29
N LEU A 44 3.29 0.80 -9.22
CA LEU A 44 3.68 0.47 -7.85
C LEU A 44 3.16 -0.91 -7.39
N LEU A 45 2.01 -1.34 -7.90
CA LEU A 45 1.39 -2.62 -7.54
C LEU A 45 1.90 -3.79 -8.36
N ASP A 46 2.35 -3.53 -9.59
CA ASP A 46 2.74 -4.57 -10.56
C ASP A 46 4.10 -4.29 -11.23
N PRO A 47 5.20 -4.18 -10.45
CA PRO A 47 6.51 -3.77 -10.98
C PRO A 47 7.15 -4.79 -11.96
N GLU A 48 6.68 -6.04 -11.99
CA GLU A 48 7.34 -7.15 -12.70
C GLU A 48 6.57 -7.65 -13.94
N ARG A 49 5.39 -7.11 -14.27
CA ARG A 49 4.56 -7.64 -15.37
C ARG A 49 4.55 -6.72 -16.58
N SER A 50 5.66 -6.71 -17.32
CA SER A 50 5.74 -6.17 -18.68
C SER A 50 4.90 -6.97 -19.72
N GLY A 51 4.22 -8.05 -19.31
CA GLY A 51 3.52 -8.97 -20.24
C GLY A 51 2.25 -9.64 -19.70
N ALA A 52 1.63 -9.11 -18.65
CA ALA A 52 0.37 -9.64 -18.12
C ALA A 52 -0.86 -8.90 -18.64
N PRO A 53 -2.07 -9.51 -18.58
CA PRO A 53 -3.30 -8.80 -18.88
C PRO A 53 -3.38 -7.55 -17.99
N ARG A 54 -3.57 -6.40 -18.63
CA ARG A 54 -3.66 -5.08 -17.99
C ARG A 54 -4.64 -5.15 -16.82
N LEU A 55 -4.18 -4.86 -15.61
CA LEU A 55 -5.05 -4.73 -14.44
C LEU A 55 -6.13 -3.68 -14.73
N GLU A 56 -7.40 -4.07 -14.70
CA GLU A 56 -8.53 -3.16 -14.90
C GLU A 56 -8.51 -2.06 -13.83
N ARG A 57 -9.08 -0.87 -14.11
CA ARG A 57 -9.03 0.25 -13.14
C ARG A 57 -9.63 -0.11 -11.79
N VAL A 58 -10.62 -1.00 -11.78
CA VAL A 58 -11.29 -1.47 -10.57
C VAL A 58 -10.36 -2.39 -9.76
N ASP A 59 -9.71 -3.36 -10.41
CA ASP A 59 -8.77 -4.31 -9.77
C ASP A 59 -7.61 -3.59 -9.08
N VAL A 60 -7.07 -2.54 -9.71
CA VAL A 60 -6.00 -1.70 -9.14
C VAL A 60 -6.43 -1.08 -7.82
N LEU A 61 -7.65 -0.53 -7.77
CA LEU A 61 -8.19 0.10 -6.57
C LEU A 61 -8.50 -0.94 -5.49
N GLU A 62 -9.06 -2.09 -5.85
CA GLU A 62 -9.32 -3.18 -4.91
C GLU A 62 -8.03 -3.72 -4.28
N LEU A 63 -7.01 -3.96 -5.10
CA LEU A 63 -5.70 -4.43 -4.65
C LEU A 63 -5.03 -3.40 -3.73
N ALA A 64 -5.07 -2.11 -4.10
CA ALA A 64 -4.54 -1.03 -3.28
C ALA A 64 -5.25 -0.93 -1.92
N VAL A 65 -6.58 -0.95 -1.90
CA VAL A 65 -7.37 -0.91 -0.66
C VAL A 65 -7.09 -2.14 0.20
N GLY A 66 -6.96 -3.32 -0.41
CA GLY A 66 -6.55 -4.55 0.26
C GLY A 66 -5.21 -4.40 0.97
N LEU A 67 -4.20 -3.87 0.28
CA LEU A 67 -2.86 -3.62 0.82
C LEU A 67 -2.86 -2.57 1.94
N LEU A 68 -3.60 -1.48 1.77
CA LEU A 68 -3.71 -0.43 2.78
C LEU A 68 -4.38 -0.96 4.05
N ARG A 69 -5.44 -1.76 3.92
CA ARG A 69 -6.09 -2.43 5.06
C ARG A 69 -5.15 -3.41 5.74
N GLN A 70 -4.37 -4.18 4.98
CA GLN A 70 -3.36 -5.07 5.55
C GLN A 70 -2.30 -4.28 6.32
N ARG A 71 -1.82 -3.14 5.80
CA ARG A 71 -0.87 -2.27 6.50
C ARG A 71 -1.46 -1.56 7.71
N ALA A 72 -2.74 -1.21 7.69
CA ALA A 72 -3.43 -0.56 8.80
C ALA A 72 -3.73 -1.54 9.96
N VAL A 73 -3.98 -2.82 9.65
CA VAL A 73 -4.30 -3.87 10.65
C VAL A 73 -3.07 -4.68 11.06
N ALA A 74 -2.03 -4.75 10.22
CA ALA A 74 -0.74 -5.25 10.66
C ALA A 74 -0.19 -4.27 11.71
N PRO A 75 0.34 -4.77 12.85
CA PRO A 75 1.21 -3.92 13.65
C PRO A 75 2.27 -3.38 12.70
N ARG A 76 2.42 -2.06 12.65
CA ARG A 76 3.45 -1.37 11.86
C ARG A 76 4.71 -2.19 12.01
N VAL A 77 5.07 -2.88 10.92
CA VAL A 77 6.22 -3.78 10.75
C VAL A 77 6.99 -3.96 12.05
N ALA A 78 6.85 -5.12 12.71
CA ALA A 78 7.79 -5.50 13.77
C ALA A 78 9.19 -5.15 13.24
N PRO A 79 9.91 -4.22 13.90
CA PRO A 79 10.94 -3.45 13.25
C PRO A 79 11.97 -4.41 12.67
N SER A 80 12.56 -4.08 11.53
CA SER A 80 13.69 -4.82 10.94
C SER A 80 14.78 -5.17 11.98
N TYR A 81 14.85 -4.39 13.05
CA TYR A 81 15.58 -4.66 14.28
C TYR A 81 15.30 -6.04 14.92
N SER A 82 14.08 -6.55 14.91
CA SER A 82 13.70 -7.81 15.59
C SER A 82 14.50 -9.01 15.07
N ARG A 83 14.74 -9.07 13.76
CA ARG A 83 15.61 -10.08 13.14
C ARG A 83 17.07 -9.91 13.58
N GLY A 84 17.61 -8.68 13.47
CA GLY A 84 19.00 -8.39 13.86
C GLY A 84 19.26 -8.64 15.35
N PHE A 85 18.33 -8.23 16.20
CA PHE A 85 18.33 -8.51 17.64
C PHE A 85 18.31 -10.01 17.94
N SER A 86 17.45 -10.78 17.27
CA SER A 86 17.39 -12.23 17.50
C SER A 86 18.69 -12.94 17.10
N GLN A 87 19.32 -12.48 16.02
CA GLN A 87 20.58 -13.03 15.53
C GLN A 87 21.73 -12.67 16.47
N CYS A 88 21.84 -11.39 16.84
CA CYS A 88 22.82 -10.92 17.81
C CYS A 88 22.70 -11.67 19.14
N LEU A 89 21.48 -11.77 19.68
CA LEU A 89 21.23 -12.48 20.93
C LEU A 89 21.62 -13.96 20.85
N GLN A 90 21.29 -14.64 19.74
CA GLN A 90 21.67 -16.03 19.54
C GLN A 90 23.20 -16.21 19.51
N GLU A 91 23.90 -15.32 18.81
CA GLU A 91 25.37 -15.35 18.73
C GLU A 91 26.02 -15.07 20.08
N THR A 92 25.55 -14.06 20.82
CA THR A 92 26.03 -13.75 22.16
C THR A 92 25.83 -14.92 23.12
N LEU A 93 24.63 -15.51 23.16
CA LEU A 93 24.34 -16.63 24.06
C LEU A 93 25.14 -17.89 23.68
N ARG A 94 25.35 -18.14 22.38
CA ARG A 94 26.23 -19.21 21.90
C ARG A 94 27.67 -18.98 22.36
N HIS A 95 28.19 -17.76 22.21
CA HIS A 95 29.54 -17.42 22.62
C HIS A 95 29.73 -17.61 24.14
N LEU A 96 28.80 -17.11 24.96
CA LEU A 96 28.81 -17.32 26.41
C LEU A 96 28.75 -18.81 26.76
N SER A 97 27.92 -19.59 26.06
CA SER A 97 27.77 -21.02 26.32
C SER A 97 29.01 -21.86 25.96
N LEU A 98 29.87 -21.39 25.04
CA LEU A 98 31.05 -22.13 24.59
C LEU A 98 32.35 -21.63 25.23
N HIS A 99 32.47 -20.33 25.47
CA HIS A 99 33.75 -19.70 25.82
C HIS A 99 33.78 -19.04 27.18
N ALA A 100 32.63 -18.70 27.79
CA ALA A 100 32.65 -18.09 29.11
C ALA A 100 32.87 -19.15 30.22
N PRO A 101 33.66 -18.84 31.26
CA PRO A 101 33.84 -19.69 32.42
C PRO A 101 32.60 -19.65 33.34
N LEU A 102 31.50 -20.21 32.85
CA LEU A 102 30.21 -20.25 33.54
C LEU A 102 30.05 -21.56 34.31
N ARG A 103 29.46 -21.45 35.50
CA ARG A 103 29.01 -22.58 36.31
C ARG A 103 27.89 -23.35 35.58
N PRO A 104 27.70 -24.65 35.86
CA PRO A 104 26.65 -25.45 35.22
C PRO A 104 25.24 -24.85 35.37
N ALA A 105 24.92 -24.28 36.53
CA ALA A 105 23.64 -23.63 36.79
C ALA A 105 23.39 -22.40 35.89
N GLU A 106 24.42 -21.58 35.65
CA GLU A 106 24.33 -20.39 34.80
C GLU A 106 24.15 -20.76 33.32
N ARG A 107 24.84 -21.82 32.86
CA ARG A 107 24.64 -22.35 31.50
C ARG A 107 23.21 -22.84 31.30
N GLU A 108 22.62 -23.47 32.30
CA GLU A 108 21.25 -23.96 32.24
C GLU A 108 20.23 -22.82 32.25
N GLU A 109 20.50 -21.74 32.99
CA GLU A 109 19.69 -20.53 32.99
C GLU A 109 19.70 -19.83 31.61
N ILE A 110 20.87 -19.73 30.97
CA ILE A 110 21.02 -19.20 29.60
C ILE A 110 20.18 -20.01 28.60
N LYS A 111 20.20 -21.35 28.68
CA LYS A 111 19.38 -22.21 27.81
C LYS A 111 17.89 -21.97 28.03
N ARG A 112 17.43 -21.90 29.28
CA ARG A 112 16.02 -21.62 29.62
C ARG A 112 15.57 -20.27 29.09
N PHE A 113 16.41 -19.25 29.24
CA PHE A 113 16.17 -17.92 28.69
C PHE A 113 16.02 -17.97 27.16
N TYR A 114 16.92 -18.67 26.47
CA TYR A 114 16.88 -18.84 25.01
C TYR A 114 15.57 -19.50 24.53
N VAL A 115 15.15 -20.59 25.17
CA VAL A 115 13.91 -21.30 24.82
C VAL A 115 12.68 -20.40 25.00
N ARG A 116 12.62 -19.64 26.12
CA ARG A 116 11.52 -18.71 26.40
C ARG A 116 11.44 -17.57 25.37
N GLN A 117 12.59 -16.97 25.04
CA GLN A 117 12.71 -15.93 24.02
C GLN A 117 12.26 -16.44 22.65
N ARG A 118 12.76 -17.61 22.23
CA ARG A 118 12.42 -18.24 20.96
C ARG A 118 10.93 -18.56 20.85
N ALA A 119 10.31 -19.07 21.92
CA ALA A 119 8.87 -19.31 21.96
C ALA A 119 8.05 -18.01 21.88
N ALA A 120 8.51 -16.91 22.48
CA ALA A 120 7.87 -15.60 22.35
C ALA A 120 7.93 -15.06 20.91
N LEU A 121 9.10 -15.16 20.25
CA LEU A 121 9.29 -14.75 18.86
C LEU A 121 8.47 -15.60 17.88
N GLN A 122 8.44 -16.93 18.07
CA GLN A 122 7.64 -17.83 17.23
C GLN A 122 6.13 -17.55 17.32
N ARG A 123 5.62 -17.21 18.51
CA ARG A 123 4.22 -16.79 18.68
C ARG A 123 3.91 -15.51 17.90
N HIS A 124 4.86 -14.58 17.85
CA HIS A 124 4.71 -13.34 17.10
C HIS A 124 4.63 -13.60 15.58
N VAL A 125 5.57 -14.39 15.06
CA VAL A 125 5.62 -14.77 13.63
C VAL A 125 4.39 -15.61 13.22
N SER A 126 3.97 -16.55 14.06
CA SER A 126 2.78 -17.38 13.81
C SER A 126 1.48 -16.58 13.88
N GLY A 127 1.39 -15.59 14.79
CA GLY A 127 0.28 -14.66 14.87
C GLY A 127 0.15 -13.79 13.61
N GLU A 128 1.26 -13.30 13.06
CA GLU A 128 1.28 -12.58 11.79
C GLU A 128 0.87 -13.49 10.61
N GLN A 129 1.35 -14.73 10.58
CA GLN A 129 1.01 -15.69 9.52
C GLN A 129 -0.47 -16.13 9.57
N ARG A 130 -1.04 -16.33 10.76
CA ARG A 130 -2.49 -16.58 10.95
C ARG A 130 -3.34 -15.39 10.53
N ARG A 131 -2.88 -14.15 10.78
CA ARG A 131 -3.58 -12.93 10.33
C ARG A 131 -3.54 -12.80 8.80
N ARG A 132 -2.41 -13.08 8.16
CA ARG A 132 -2.27 -13.09 6.68
C ARG A 132 -3.18 -14.13 6.03
N THR A 133 -3.23 -15.33 6.58
CA THR A 133 -4.10 -16.41 6.06
C THR A 133 -5.59 -16.17 6.33
N ALA A 134 -5.95 -15.58 7.48
CA ALA A 134 -7.34 -15.19 7.77
C ALA A 134 -7.82 -14.03 6.88
N ALA A 135 -6.96 -13.05 6.57
CA ALA A 135 -7.26 -11.99 5.61
C ALA A 135 -7.53 -12.56 4.21
N ARG A 136 -6.72 -13.55 3.78
CA ARG A 136 -6.89 -14.24 2.49
C ARG A 136 -8.11 -15.16 2.42
N LYS A 137 -8.63 -15.65 3.54
CA LYS A 137 -9.91 -16.41 3.59
C LYS A 137 -11.14 -15.52 3.58
N ARG A 138 -11.07 -14.31 4.16
CA ARG A 138 -12.21 -13.36 4.17
C ARG A 138 -12.45 -12.69 2.81
N SER A 139 -11.49 -12.68 1.91
CA SER A 139 -11.71 -12.22 0.52
C SER A 139 -12.44 -13.24 -0.35
N GLY A 140 -12.63 -14.49 0.12
CA GLY A 140 -13.33 -15.54 -0.63
C GLY A 140 -14.82 -15.69 -0.29
N SER A 141 -15.33 -15.02 0.74
CA SER A 141 -16.74 -15.12 1.12
C SER A 141 -17.15 -13.86 1.88
N ARG A 142 -17.72 -12.91 1.15
CA ARG A 142 -18.95 -12.17 1.51
C ARG A 142 -19.21 -11.09 0.48
N SER A 143 -20.09 -11.45 -0.43
CA SER A 143 -20.89 -10.52 -1.21
C SER A 143 -21.62 -9.53 -0.30
N ALA A 144 -21.81 -8.32 -0.82
CA ALA A 144 -22.91 -7.40 -0.53
C ALA A 144 -23.25 -7.12 0.95
N ALA A 145 -22.60 -6.11 1.55
CA ALA A 145 -23.22 -5.37 2.64
C ALA A 145 -22.72 -3.92 2.70
N ARG A 146 -23.48 -3.04 2.05
CA ARG A 146 -23.80 -1.66 2.45
C ARG A 146 -22.65 -0.81 3.01
N CYS A 147 -22.08 0.03 2.13
CA CYS A 147 -21.54 1.33 2.53
C CYS A 147 -22.33 2.43 1.78
N HIS A 148 -23.56 2.69 2.22
CA HIS A 148 -24.18 4.00 2.00
C HIS A 148 -23.57 4.96 3.02
N GLY A 149 -22.89 6.01 2.56
CA GLY A 149 -22.26 6.98 3.46
C GLY A 149 -21.37 8.01 2.77
N ALA A 150 -21.97 8.81 1.89
CA ALA A 150 -21.61 10.21 1.61
C ALA A 150 -20.12 10.57 1.35
N LEU A 151 -19.52 10.12 0.24
CA LEU A 151 -18.16 10.57 -0.14
C LEU A 151 -18.01 11.24 -1.50
N TRP A 152 -19.11 11.61 -2.17
CA TRP A 152 -19.00 12.44 -3.36
C TRP A 152 -19.97 13.62 -3.27
N ARG A 153 -19.40 14.81 -3.03
CA ARG A 153 -20.04 16.06 -3.44
C ARG A 153 -19.41 16.51 -4.75
N PRO A 154 -20.19 16.67 -5.84
CA PRO A 154 -19.72 17.30 -7.05
C PRO A 154 -19.43 18.78 -6.78
N TRP A 155 -18.37 19.29 -7.40
CA TRP A 155 -18.25 20.72 -7.69
C TRP A 155 -19.06 21.01 -8.95
#